data_AF-A0A3M7BGE8-F1
#
_entry.id   AF-A0A3M7BGE8-F1
#
_cell.length_a   1.000
_cell.length_b   1.000
_cell.length_c   1.000
_cell.angle_alpha   90.00
_cell.angle_beta   90.00
_cell.angle_gamma   90.00
#
_symmetry.space_group_name_H-M   'P 1'
#
loop_
_entity.id
_entity.type
_entity.pdbx_description
1 polymer ?
#
loop_
_entity_poly.entity_id
_entity_poly.type
_entity_poly.pdbx_seq_one_letter_code
_entity_poly.pdbx_strand_id
1 'polypeptide(L)'
;MDTQKDADIISGPMTLALCGYSGVFMRYALAVSPKNYLLFGCHVVNFSAQMTQGYRYLNYWHMGGRERTLEEKAKDGLSQAGGVLDKNAAKAQGALKEGVQTVEDEASKLAGQAKAKVEQATR
;
A
#
# COMPACT_ATOMS: atom_id res chain seq x y z
N MET A 1 13.46 7.91 2.15
CA MET A 1 14.77 7.52 1.58
C MET A 1 14.53 6.92 0.20
N ASP A 2 15.38 7.17 -0.81
CA ASP A 2 15.15 6.71 -2.20
C ASP A 2 15.02 5.18 -2.34
N THR A 3 15.58 4.45 -1.37
CA THR A 3 15.41 2.99 -1.22
C THR A 3 14.00 2.52 -0.85
N GLN A 4 13.09 3.43 -0.50
CA GLN A 4 11.69 3.11 -0.19
C GLN A 4 10.74 3.29 -1.38
N LYS A 5 11.22 3.87 -2.49
CA LYS A 5 10.43 3.92 -3.73
C LYS A 5 10.36 2.54 -4.38
N ASP A 6 9.26 2.30 -5.10
CA ASP A 6 8.98 1.05 -5.81
C ASP A 6 10.17 0.64 -6.69
N ALA A 7 10.54 -0.64 -6.64
CA ALA A 7 11.68 -1.14 -7.41
C ALA A 7 11.45 -1.11 -8.94
N ASP A 8 10.22 -0.87 -9.37
CA ASP A 8 9.79 -0.75 -10.77
C ASP A 8 10.36 0.49 -11.48
N ILE A 9 10.61 1.57 -10.73
CA ILE A 9 11.16 2.81 -11.31
C ILE A 9 12.68 2.77 -11.52
N ILE A 10 13.34 1.68 -11.09
CA ILE A 10 14.81 1.57 -11.20
C ILE A 10 15.18 1.23 -12.64
N SER A 11 15.98 2.09 -13.26
CA SER A 11 16.52 1.85 -14.61
C SER A 11 17.80 1.02 -14.56
N GLY A 12 17.73 -0.19 -15.12
CA GLY A 12 18.88 -1.10 -15.24
C GLY A 12 20.04 -0.53 -16.08
N PRO A 13 19.80 -0.02 -17.32
CA PRO A 13 20.85 0.55 -18.16
C PRO A 13 21.58 1.72 -17.51
N MET A 14 20.85 2.60 -16.81
CA MET A 14 21.42 3.71 -16.08
C MET A 14 22.31 3.22 -14.94
N THR A 15 21.82 2.29 -14.13
CA THR A 15 22.56 1.71 -13.00
C THR A 15 23.87 1.07 -13.47
N LEU A 16 23.84 0.32 -14.57
CA LEU A 16 25.05 -0.30 -15.14
C LEU A 16 26.04 0.75 -15.66
N ALA A 17 25.54 1.79 -16.34
CA ALA A 17 26.37 2.89 -16.83
C ALA A 17 27.08 3.63 -15.67
N LEU A 18 26.38 3.93 -14.58
CA LEU A 18 26.96 4.57 -13.39
C LEU A 18 27.95 3.67 -12.64
N CYS A 19 27.69 2.36 -12.58
CA CYS A 19 28.65 1.39 -12.05
C CYS A 19 29.93 1.35 -12.89
N GLY A 20 29.81 1.31 -14.21
CA GLY A 20 30.94 1.34 -15.14
C GLY A 20 31.74 2.63 -15.05
N TYR A 21 31.05 3.77 -15.02
CA TYR A 21 31.65 5.10 -14.80
C TYR A 21 32.47 5.11 -13.50
N SER A 22 31.88 4.69 -12.38
CA SER A 22 32.58 4.65 -11.08
C SER A 22 33.81 3.74 -11.11
N GLY A 23 33.73 2.60 -11.81
CA GLY A 23 34.87 1.71 -12.03
C GLY A 23 36.06 2.37 -12.74
N VAL A 24 35.78 3.11 -13.83
CA VAL A 24 36.81 3.86 -14.56
C VAL A 24 37.47 4.92 -13.68
N PHE A 25 36.67 5.66 -12.91
CA PHE A 25 37.20 6.70 -12.01
C PHE A 25 38.01 6.13 -10.83
N MET A 26 37.63 4.97 -10.29
CA MET A 26 38.43 4.26 -9.29
C MET A 26 39.79 3.83 -9.87
N ARG A 27 39.83 3.30 -11.10
CA ARG A 27 41.09 2.95 -11.77
C ARG A 27 41.96 4.18 -12.00
N TYR A 28 41.37 5.28 -12.46
CA TYR A 28 42.06 6.55 -12.67
C TYR A 28 42.67 7.09 -11.37
N ALA A 29 41.91 7.10 -10.27
CA ALA A 29 42.36 7.59 -8.97
C ALA A 29 43.61 6.87 -8.41
N LEU A 30 43.80 5.59 -8.78
CA LEU A 30 44.97 4.79 -8.41
C LEU A 30 46.12 4.86 -9.43
N ALA A 31 45.82 5.20 -10.69
CA ALA A 31 46.79 5.27 -11.77
C ALA A 31 47.50 6.63 -11.89
N VAL A 32 46.88 7.71 -11.41
CA VAL A 32 47.49 9.06 -11.38
C VAL A 32 48.55 9.16 -10.27
N SER A 33 49.63 9.93 -10.50
CA SER A 33 50.67 10.21 -9.51
C SER A 33 50.78 11.71 -9.22
N PRO A 34 50.67 12.14 -7.95
CA PRO A 34 50.42 11.32 -6.75
C PRO A 34 48.99 10.73 -6.73
N LYS A 35 48.83 9.55 -6.09
CA LYS A 35 47.54 8.83 -6.04
C LYS A 35 46.49 9.61 -5.25
N ASN A 36 45.24 9.59 -5.71
CA ASN A 36 44.14 10.33 -5.09
C ASN A 36 43.14 9.39 -4.38
N TYR A 37 43.40 9.10 -3.11
CA TYR A 37 42.56 8.19 -2.31
C TYR A 37 41.19 8.76 -1.95
N LEU A 38 41.02 10.10 -1.91
CA LEU A 38 39.72 10.73 -1.67
C LEU A 38 38.77 10.48 -2.85
N LEU A 39 39.28 10.65 -4.08
CA LEU A 39 38.52 10.38 -5.29
C LEU A 39 38.17 8.88 -5.37
N PHE A 40 39.13 8.00 -5.06
CA PHE A 40 38.88 6.57 -4.97
C PHE A 40 37.77 6.24 -3.96
N GLY A 41 37.87 6.74 -2.73
CA GLY A 41 36.88 6.50 -1.67
C GLY A 41 35.48 6.99 -2.04
N CYS A 42 35.38 8.19 -2.63
CA CYS A 42 34.11 8.75 -3.12
C CYS A 42 33.44 7.82 -4.15
N HIS A 43 34.20 7.35 -5.15
CA HIS A 43 33.66 6.45 -6.17
C HIS A 43 33.35 5.05 -5.66
N VAL A 44 34.07 4.55 -4.64
CA VAL A 44 33.73 3.28 -3.96
C VAL A 44 32.36 3.38 -3.27
N VAL A 45 32.10 4.46 -2.53
CA VAL A 45 30.82 4.66 -1.86
C VAL A 45 29.69 4.82 -2.87
N ASN A 46 29.90 5.60 -3.93
CA ASN A 46 28.92 5.77 -5.01
C ASN A 46 28.63 4.45 -5.73
N PHE A 47 29.66 3.66 -6.04
CA PHE A 47 29.51 2.34 -6.64
C PHE A 47 28.73 1.37 -5.74
N SER A 48 28.98 1.39 -4.43
CA SER A 48 28.30 0.53 -3.46
C SER A 48 26.81 0.86 -3.34
N ALA A 49 26.46 2.15 -3.32
CA ALA A 49 25.08 2.61 -3.35
C ALA A 49 24.37 2.17 -4.64
N GLN A 50 25.03 2.34 -5.78
CA GLN A 50 24.49 1.95 -7.09
C GLN A 50 24.34 0.43 -7.24
N MET A 51 25.25 -0.35 -6.66
CA MET A 51 25.18 -1.81 -6.61
C MET A 51 23.99 -2.28 -5.76
N THR A 52 23.71 -1.61 -4.64
CA THR A 52 22.54 -1.91 -3.80
C THR A 52 21.24 -1.66 -4.57
N GLN A 53 21.15 -0.56 -5.32
CA GLN A 53 20.02 -0.30 -6.20
C GLN A 53 19.93 -1.32 -7.35
N GLY A 54 21.06 -1.72 -7.93
CA GLY A 54 21.13 -2.77 -8.95
C GLY A 54 20.67 -4.13 -8.44
N TYR A 55 21.01 -4.49 -7.20
CA TYR A 55 20.50 -5.70 -6.56
C TYR A 55 18.98 -5.66 -6.39
N ARG A 56 18.42 -4.52 -5.96
CA ARG A 56 16.96 -4.34 -5.88
C ARG A 56 16.29 -4.49 -7.24
N TYR A 57 16.90 -3.95 -8.31
CA TYR A 57 16.44 -4.13 -9.68
C TYR A 57 16.44 -5.61 -10.10
N LEU A 58 17.55 -6.32 -9.90
CA LEU A 58 17.66 -7.74 -10.25
C LEU A 58 16.67 -8.60 -9.46
N ASN A 59 16.52 -8.34 -8.16
CA ASN A 59 15.58 -9.08 -7.34
C ASN A 59 14.13 -8.87 -7.81
N TYR A 60 13.77 -7.63 -8.21
CA TYR A 60 12.45 -7.31 -8.73
C TYR A 60 12.19 -7.91 -10.11
N TRP A 61 13.10 -7.70 -11.08
CA TRP A 61 12.87 -8.08 -12.47
C TRP A 61 13.21 -9.54 -12.79
N HIS A 62 14.16 -10.15 -12.08
CA HIS A 62 14.73 -11.45 -12.43
C HIS A 62 14.68 -12.52 -11.33
N MET A 63 14.39 -12.18 -10.05
CA MET A 63 14.32 -13.14 -8.95
C MET A 63 12.94 -13.23 -8.28
N GLY A 64 11.87 -13.06 -9.06
CA GLY A 64 10.52 -13.27 -8.54
C GLY A 64 10.01 -12.15 -7.61
N GLY A 65 10.68 -11.00 -7.55
CA GLY A 65 10.29 -9.89 -6.68
C GLY A 65 9.05 -9.15 -7.18
N ARG A 66 8.85 -9.07 -8.49
CA ARG A 66 7.68 -8.44 -9.11
C ARG A 66 6.39 -9.17 -8.75
N GLU A 67 6.40 -10.49 -8.82
CA GLU A 67 5.28 -11.37 -8.48
C GLU A 67 4.90 -11.19 -7.02
N ARG A 68 5.89 -11.17 -6.12
CA ARG A 68 5.67 -10.88 -4.69
C ARG A 68 5.08 -9.50 -4.45
N THR A 69 5.58 -8.46 -5.11
CA THR A 69 5.02 -7.10 -4.99
C THR A 69 3.60 -7.01 -5.55
N LEU A 70 3.29 -7.72 -6.64
CA LEU A 70 1.94 -7.77 -7.20
C LEU A 70 0.98 -8.53 -6.28
N GLU A 71 1.39 -9.65 -5.69
CA GLU A 71 0.61 -10.40 -4.71
C GLU A 71 0.34 -9.58 -3.44
N GLU A 72 1.31 -8.82 -2.96
CA GLU A 72 1.17 -7.95 -1.80
C GLU A 72 0.19 -6.81 -2.09
N LYS A 73 0.33 -6.13 -3.24
CA LYS A 73 -0.63 -5.11 -3.70
C LYS A 73 -2.04 -5.68 -3.88
N ALA A 74 -2.17 -6.94 -4.34
CA ALA A 74 -3.47 -7.61 -4.47
C ALA A 74 -4.10 -7.92 -3.11
N LYS A 75 -3.31 -8.41 -2.14
CA LYS A 75 -3.78 -8.68 -0.76
C LYS A 75 -4.21 -7.40 -0.04
N ASP A 76 -3.45 -6.32 -0.19
CA ASP A 76 -3.82 -5.02 0.37
C ASP A 76 -5.11 -4.48 -0.26
N GLY A 77 -5.25 -4.59 -1.59
CA GLY A 77 -6.49 -4.24 -2.28
C GLY A 77 -7.70 -5.06 -1.83
N LEU A 78 -7.52 -6.37 -1.62
CA LEU A 78 -8.56 -7.28 -1.10
C LEU A 78 -8.95 -6.94 0.34
N SER A 79 -7.98 -6.67 1.21
CA SER A 79 -8.19 -6.24 2.60
C SER A 79 -8.96 -4.91 2.65
N GLN A 80 -8.58 -3.96 1.81
CA GLN A 80 -9.24 -2.66 1.72
C GLN A 80 -10.68 -2.78 1.19
N ALA A 81 -10.91 -3.63 0.19
CA ALA A 81 -12.25 -3.91 -0.33
C ALA A 81 -13.13 -4.62 0.72
N GLY A 82 -12.60 -5.61 1.45
CA GLY A 82 -13.28 -6.29 2.54
C GLY A 82 -13.71 -5.31 3.65
N GLY A 83 -12.81 -4.41 4.06
CA GLY A 83 -13.13 -3.39 5.06
C GLY A 83 -14.20 -2.38 4.61
N VAL A 84 -14.36 -2.12 3.30
CA VAL A 84 -15.45 -1.28 2.77
C VAL A 84 -16.78 -2.05 2.75
N LEU A 85 -16.75 -3.34 2.39
CA LEU A 85 -17.93 -4.20 2.42
C LEU A 85 -18.47 -4.36 3.84
N ASP A 86 -17.61 -4.61 4.82
CA ASP A 86 -18.01 -4.73 6.22
C ASP A 86 -18.63 -3.44 6.78
N LYS A 87 -18.06 -2.28 6.43
CA LYS A 87 -18.62 -0.97 6.80
C LYS A 87 -19.99 -0.74 6.18
N ASN A 88 -20.16 -1.08 4.91
CA ASN A 88 -21.44 -0.94 4.21
C ASN A 88 -22.49 -1.91 4.74
N ALA A 89 -22.11 -3.16 5.03
CA ALA A 89 -22.97 -4.16 5.65
C ALA A 89 -23.42 -3.72 7.05
N ALA A 90 -22.50 -3.22 7.88
CA ALA A 90 -22.83 -2.69 9.20
C ALA A 90 -23.80 -1.50 9.13
N LYS A 91 -23.58 -0.59 8.16
CA LYS A 91 -24.47 0.56 7.94
C LYS A 91 -25.86 0.15 7.48
N ALA A 92 -25.95 -0.82 6.56
CA ALA A 92 -27.23 -1.36 6.08
C ALA A 92 -27.99 -2.10 7.18
N GLN A 93 -27.30 -2.91 7.99
CA GLN A 93 -27.90 -3.58 9.14
C GLN A 93 -28.38 -2.60 10.22
N GLY A 94 -27.64 -1.52 10.46
CA GLY A 94 -28.06 -0.43 11.36
C GLY A 94 -29.36 0.23 10.89
N ALA A 95 -29.41 0.63 9.61
CA ALA A 95 -30.60 1.23 9.02
C ALA A 95 -31.83 0.28 9.02
N LEU A 96 -31.60 -1.03 8.79
CA LEU A 96 -32.64 -2.04 8.89
C LEU A 96 -33.18 -2.18 10.31
N LYS A 97 -32.31 -2.19 11.33
CA LYS A 97 -32.74 -2.26 12.74
C LYS A 97 -33.53 -1.02 13.16
N GLU A 98 -33.08 0.17 12.79
CA GLU A 98 -33.84 1.41 13.02
C GLU A 98 -35.20 1.39 12.34
N GLY A 99 -35.26 0.95 11.08
CA GLY A 99 -36.52 0.83 10.34
C GLY A 99 -37.50 -0.15 10.99
N VAL A 100 -37.01 -1.32 11.43
CA VAL A 100 -37.84 -2.32 12.14
C VAL A 100 -38.37 -1.77 13.46
N GLN A 101 -37.52 -1.12 14.26
CA GLN A 101 -37.91 -0.51 15.54
C GLN A 101 -39.03 0.52 15.34
N THR A 102 -38.91 1.37 14.31
CA THR A 102 -39.90 2.41 13.99
C THR A 102 -41.26 1.83 13.62
N VAL A 103 -41.28 0.74 12.84
CA VAL A 103 -42.52 0.05 12.46
C VAL A 103 -43.18 -0.60 13.68
N GLU A 104 -42.38 -1.18 14.58
CA GLU A 104 -42.86 -1.83 15.80
C GLU A 104 -43.46 -0.81 16.79
N ASP A 105 -42.84 0.36 16.90
CA ASP A 105 -43.33 1.49 17.70
C ASP A 105 -44.65 2.07 17.14
N GLU A 106 -44.76 2.26 15.81
CA GLU A 106 -46.01 2.71 15.19
C GLU A 106 -47.13 1.67 15.33
N ALA A 107 -46.83 0.38 15.14
CA ALA A 107 -47.80 -0.70 15.30
C ALA A 107 -48.34 -0.77 16.74
N SER A 108 -47.45 -0.64 17.74
CA SER A 108 -47.83 -0.62 19.16
C SER A 108 -48.71 0.59 19.50
N LYS A 109 -48.40 1.75 18.93
CA LYS A 109 -49.18 2.98 19.10
C LYS A 109 -50.58 2.87 18.47
N LEU A 110 -50.68 2.33 17.26
CA LEU A 110 -51.95 2.09 16.56
C LEU A 110 -52.81 1.05 17.30
N ALA A 111 -52.21 -0.03 17.80
CA ALA A 111 -52.90 -1.04 18.59
C ALA A 111 -53.45 -0.45 19.90
N GLY A 112 -52.69 0.41 20.58
CA GLY A 112 -53.15 1.13 21.77
C GLY A 112 -54.33 2.04 21.48
N GLN A 113 -54.28 2.79 20.37
CA GLN A 113 -55.39 3.65 19.93
C GLN A 113 -56.64 2.85 19.56
N ALA A 114 -56.49 1.72 18.87
CA ALA A 114 -57.59 0.84 18.53
C ALA A 114 -58.27 0.27 19.78
N LYS A 115 -57.47 -0.19 20.76
CA LYS A 115 -57.98 -0.72 22.03
C LYS A 115 -58.73 0.35 22.83
N ALA A 116 -58.20 1.57 22.89
CA ALA A 116 -58.86 2.71 23.54
C ALA A 116 -60.19 3.08 22.87
N LYS A 117 -60.25 3.08 21.53
CA LYS A 117 -61.50 3.33 20.80
C LYS A 117 -62.56 2.24 21.00
N VAL A 118 -62.15 0.97 21.07
CA VAL A 118 -63.06 -0.16 21.34
C VAL A 118 -63.62 -0.08 22.75
N GLU A 119 -62.79 0.25 23.74
CA GLU A 119 -63.24 0.43 25.14
C GLU A 119 -64.20 1.61 25.29
N GLN A 120 -63.96 2.70 24.55
CA GLN A 120 -64.85 3.87 24.51
C GLN A 120 -66.19 3.60 23.81
N ALA A 121 -66.22 2.71 22.81
CA ALA A 121 -67.44 2.31 22.09
C ALA A 121 -68.25 1.22 22.81
N THR A 122 -67.68 0.57 23.83
CA THR A 122 -68.33 -0.51 24.61
C THR A 122 -68.94 0.01 25.93
N ARG A 123 -68.72 1.29 26.27
CA ARG A 123 -69.39 2.02 27.35
C ARG A 123 -70.57 2.83 26.83
#